data_AF-A0A4W3IJS8-F1
#
_entry.id   AF-A0A4W3IJS8-F1
#
_cell.length_a   1.000
_cell.length_b   1.000
_cell.length_c   1.000
_cell.angle_alpha   90.00
_cell.angle_beta   90.00
_cell.angle_gamma   90.00
#
_symmetry.space_group_name_H-M   'P 1'
#
loop_
_entity.id
_entity.type
_entity.pdbx_description
1 polymer ?
#
loop_
_entity_poly.entity_id
_entity_poly.type
_entity_poly.pdbx_seq_one_letter_code
_entity_poly.pdbx_strand_id
1 'polypeptide(L)'
;KAPNEEERKIIHELFLHTLDPRTVSFSGRILPQNAKWMEDTRLKSLEMCHPKEHSIHRNIFGGFLMKKAFELSWANACMYIKSRPSEVFVDNILFHRPVEIGSLLYLSSQVCYTERNFIQIRVHSEVVDPLTLERKTTNVFHFTFSSDKEAPKVFPKTYGESMLYLDGKRHYKASIKGICENLYFTSD
;
A
#
# COMPACT_ATOMS: atom_id res chain seq x y z
N LYS A 1 8.46 11.13 -5.61
CA LYS A 1 8.40 12.60 -5.91
C LYS A 1 8.66 13.38 -4.63
N ALA A 2 9.50 14.41 -4.66
CA ALA A 2 9.75 15.27 -3.49
C ALA A 2 8.45 15.94 -2.98
N PRO A 3 8.31 16.18 -1.66
CA PRO A 3 7.10 16.77 -1.10
C PRO A 3 7.04 18.29 -1.36
N ASN A 4 5.85 18.78 -1.68
CA ASN A 4 5.57 20.22 -1.78
C ASN A 4 5.46 20.87 -0.37
N GLU A 5 5.23 22.18 -0.29
CA GLU A 5 5.17 22.89 1.00
C GLU A 5 4.06 22.37 1.93
N GLU A 6 2.86 22.15 1.40
CA GLU A 6 1.73 21.62 2.17
C GLU A 6 2.00 20.22 2.72
N GLU A 7 2.59 19.35 1.89
CA GLU A 7 2.96 18.00 2.25
C GLU A 7 4.07 17.97 3.31
N ARG A 8 4.98 18.94 3.29
CA ARG A 8 5.98 19.10 4.36
C ARG A 8 5.32 19.50 5.68
N LYS A 9 4.32 20.39 5.65
CA LYS A 9 3.53 20.76 6.85
C LYS A 9 2.83 19.53 7.41
N ILE A 10 2.22 18.69 6.56
CA ILE A 10 1.59 17.43 6.97
C ILE A 10 2.60 16.50 7.66
N ILE A 11 3.78 16.28 7.08
CA ILE A 11 4.81 15.43 7.70
C ILE A 11 5.22 16.00 9.06
N HIS A 12 5.42 17.32 9.13
CA HIS A 12 5.79 18.00 10.36
C HIS A 12 4.72 17.84 11.45
N GLU A 13 3.45 18.04 11.12
CA GLU A 13 2.33 17.84 12.05
C GLU A 13 2.23 16.39 12.52
N LEU A 14 2.35 15.41 11.62
CA LEU A 14 2.37 13.98 11.98
C LEU A 14 3.51 13.67 12.96
N PHE A 15 4.68 14.27 12.75
CA PHE A 15 5.80 14.11 13.67
C PHE A 15 5.49 14.72 15.05
N LEU A 16 5.02 15.97 15.10
CA LEU A 16 4.66 16.64 16.35
C LEU A 16 3.59 15.88 17.15
N HIS A 17 2.59 15.32 16.47
CA HIS A 17 1.54 14.51 17.10
C HIS A 17 2.04 13.23 17.76
N THR A 18 3.27 12.82 17.45
CA THR A 18 3.88 11.64 18.06
C THR A 18 4.85 11.96 19.19
N LEU A 19 5.13 13.23 19.48
CA LEU A 19 6.04 13.59 20.56
C LEU A 19 5.34 13.39 21.92
N ASP A 20 6.03 12.73 22.86
CA ASP A 20 5.54 12.60 24.22
C ASP A 20 5.69 13.93 24.99
N PRO A 21 4.59 14.57 25.42
CA PRO A 21 4.66 15.83 26.17
C PRO A 21 5.36 15.70 27.54
N ARG A 22 5.50 14.48 28.08
CA ARG A 22 6.04 14.21 29.41
C ARG A 22 7.57 14.08 29.42
N THR A 23 8.15 13.74 28.27
CA THR A 23 9.59 13.61 28.12
C THR A 23 10.10 14.64 27.12
N VAL A 24 10.97 15.54 27.56
CA VAL A 24 11.68 16.51 26.68
C VAL A 24 12.75 15.80 25.81
N SER A 25 12.57 14.52 25.51
CA SER A 25 13.52 13.70 24.75
C SER A 25 13.01 13.50 23.33
N PHE A 26 13.91 13.61 22.35
CA PHE A 26 13.63 13.33 20.94
C PHE A 26 13.35 11.85 20.64
N SER A 27 13.52 10.96 21.63
CA SER A 27 13.37 9.51 21.48
C SER A 27 12.00 8.99 21.94
N GLY A 28 11.32 9.71 22.84
CA GLY A 28 10.01 9.33 23.35
C GLY A 28 8.91 9.65 22.34
N ARG A 29 8.58 8.70 21.46
CA ARG A 29 7.44 8.81 20.55
C ARG A 29 6.27 7.93 21.00
N ILE A 30 5.10 8.53 21.10
CA ILE A 30 3.84 7.85 21.45
C ILE A 30 2.83 8.00 20.31
N LEU A 31 1.97 7.00 20.15
CA LEU A 31 0.87 7.10 19.20
C LEU A 31 -0.35 7.75 19.85
N PRO A 32 -1.11 8.57 19.13
CA PRO A 32 -2.42 9.03 19.59
C PRO A 32 -3.41 7.86 19.70
N GLN A 33 -4.56 8.11 20.33
CA GLN A 33 -5.61 7.09 20.47
C GLN A 33 -6.08 6.58 19.09
N ASN A 34 -6.32 5.26 19.00
CA ASN A 34 -6.74 4.58 17.78
C ASN A 34 -5.77 4.81 16.59
N ALA A 35 -4.47 4.69 16.84
CA ALA A 35 -3.43 4.76 15.81
C ALA A 35 -2.49 3.55 15.85
N LYS A 36 -1.81 3.30 14.73
CA LYS A 36 -0.80 2.24 14.56
C LYS A 36 0.43 2.80 13.84
N TRP A 37 1.62 2.29 14.17
CA TRP A 37 2.81 2.62 13.41
C TRP A 37 2.76 1.97 12.04
N MET A 38 3.24 2.67 11.02
CA MET A 38 3.27 2.15 9.66
C MET A 38 4.07 0.84 9.58
N GLU A 39 5.25 0.77 10.21
CA GLU A 39 6.11 -0.42 10.20
C GLU A 39 5.38 -1.71 10.65
N ASP A 40 4.42 -1.60 11.57
CA ASP A 40 3.67 -2.73 12.13
C ASP A 40 2.51 -3.21 11.23
N THR A 41 2.26 -2.53 10.10
CA THR A 41 1.16 -2.85 9.18
C THR A 41 1.62 -3.63 7.93
N ARG A 42 2.78 -4.28 8.02
CA ARG A 42 3.39 -5.04 6.92
C ARG A 42 2.84 -6.46 6.89
N LEU A 43 2.41 -6.89 5.70
CA LEU A 43 2.11 -8.29 5.41
C LEU A 43 2.89 -8.72 4.17
N LYS A 44 3.53 -9.89 4.23
CA LYS A 44 4.39 -10.39 3.15
C LYS A 44 3.90 -11.75 2.65
N SER A 45 4.10 -12.00 1.36
CA SER A 45 3.91 -13.30 0.73
C SER A 45 5.08 -13.63 -0.20
N LEU A 46 5.28 -14.92 -0.42
CA LEU A 46 6.23 -15.48 -1.37
C LEU A 46 5.49 -16.49 -2.24
N GLU A 47 5.57 -16.33 -3.55
CA GLU A 47 4.94 -17.21 -4.52
C GLU A 47 6.01 -17.72 -5.50
N MET A 48 5.98 -19.02 -5.80
CA MET A 48 6.83 -19.59 -6.84
C MET A 48 6.15 -19.43 -8.18
N CYS A 49 6.84 -18.86 -9.17
CA CYS A 49 6.30 -18.61 -10.50
C CYS A 49 6.26 -19.91 -11.31
N HIS A 50 5.13 -20.61 -11.28
CA HIS A 50 5.01 -21.91 -11.93
C HIS A 50 4.77 -21.81 -13.44
N PRO A 51 5.17 -22.81 -14.23
CA PRO A 51 4.90 -22.84 -15.68
C PRO A 51 3.41 -22.73 -16.02
N LYS A 52 2.49 -23.16 -15.15
CA LYS A 52 1.03 -23.07 -15.41
C LYS A 52 0.50 -21.63 -15.39
N GLU A 53 1.29 -20.67 -14.91
CA GLU A 53 0.89 -19.27 -14.71
C GLU A 53 1.48 -18.35 -15.80
N HIS A 54 2.04 -18.93 -16.87
CA HIS A 54 2.59 -18.20 -17.99
C HIS A 54 1.53 -17.67 -18.97
N SER A 55 1.83 -16.52 -19.55
CA SER A 55 1.20 -15.99 -20.76
C SER A 55 1.68 -16.75 -22.00
N ILE A 56 1.02 -16.53 -23.14
CA ILE A 56 1.41 -17.09 -24.45
C ILE A 56 2.88 -16.77 -24.81
N HIS A 57 3.43 -15.68 -24.25
CA HIS A 57 4.82 -15.24 -24.41
C HIS A 57 5.80 -15.89 -23.41
N ARG A 58 5.41 -16.94 -22.68
CA ARG A 58 6.24 -17.67 -21.69
C ARG A 58 6.73 -16.87 -20.47
N ASN A 59 6.18 -15.69 -20.25
CA ASN A 59 6.36 -14.91 -19.01
C ASN A 59 5.12 -15.05 -18.13
N ILE A 60 5.26 -14.94 -16.81
CA ILE A 60 4.12 -14.96 -15.88
C ILE A 60 3.09 -13.90 -16.27
N PHE A 61 1.83 -14.32 -16.26
CA PHE A 61 0.71 -13.49 -16.67
C PHE A 61 0.48 -12.33 -15.68
N GLY A 62 0.30 -11.11 -16.20
CA GLY A 62 0.06 -9.93 -15.36
C GLY A 62 -1.13 -10.08 -14.41
N GLY A 63 -2.19 -10.77 -14.84
CA GLY A 63 -3.35 -11.06 -14.00
C GLY A 63 -3.03 -11.96 -12.79
N PHE A 64 -2.01 -12.83 -12.88
CA PHE A 64 -1.55 -13.60 -11.72
C PHE A 64 -0.95 -12.68 -10.66
N LEU A 65 -0.06 -11.75 -11.07
CA LEU A 65 0.52 -10.76 -10.17
C LEU A 65 -0.56 -9.88 -9.53
N MET A 66 -1.52 -9.41 -10.33
CA MET A 66 -2.63 -8.58 -9.85
C MET A 66 -3.46 -9.31 -8.81
N LYS A 67 -3.84 -10.56 -9.10
CA LYS A 67 -4.62 -11.39 -8.18
C LYS A 67 -3.88 -11.58 -6.86
N LYS A 68 -2.61 -11.96 -6.89
CA LYS A 68 -1.81 -12.18 -5.67
C LYS A 68 -1.59 -10.89 -4.88
N ALA A 69 -1.36 -9.77 -5.56
CA ALA A 69 -1.24 -8.47 -4.92
C ALA A 69 -2.56 -8.03 -4.25
N PHE A 70 -3.70 -8.26 -4.91
CA PHE A 70 -5.02 -7.97 -4.38
C PHE A 70 -5.36 -8.86 -3.17
N GLU A 71 -5.14 -10.17 -3.26
CA GLU A 71 -5.38 -11.10 -2.14
C GLU A 71 -4.59 -10.70 -0.89
N LEU A 72 -3.31 -10.32 -1.08
CA LEU A 72 -2.44 -9.87 0.00
C LEU A 72 -2.87 -8.50 0.57
N SER A 73 -3.29 -7.57 -0.27
CA SER A 73 -3.75 -6.25 0.18
C SER A 73 -5.08 -6.36 0.92
N TRP A 74 -6.03 -7.14 0.41
CA TRP A 74 -7.31 -7.41 1.05
C TRP A 74 -7.14 -8.07 2.41
N ALA A 75 -6.26 -9.08 2.51
CA ALA A 75 -5.93 -9.72 3.78
C ALA A 75 -5.34 -8.72 4.79
N ASN A 76 -4.43 -7.85 4.35
CA ASN A 76 -3.84 -6.82 5.20
C ASN A 76 -4.88 -5.80 5.68
N ALA A 77 -5.76 -5.32 4.79
CA ALA A 77 -6.87 -4.43 5.15
C ALA A 77 -7.79 -5.09 6.20
N CYS A 78 -8.13 -6.36 6.00
CA CYS A 78 -8.95 -7.13 6.92
C CYS A 78 -8.33 -7.22 8.32
N MET A 79 -7.03 -7.55 8.39
CA MET A 79 -6.27 -7.61 9.66
C MET A 79 -6.13 -6.22 10.30
N TYR A 80 -5.97 -5.18 9.50
CA TYR A 80 -5.79 -3.82 9.98
C TYR A 80 -7.05 -3.27 10.67
N ILE A 81 -8.22 -3.42 10.04
CA ILE A 81 -9.53 -2.94 10.55
C ILE A 81 -10.16 -3.93 11.54
N LYS A 82 -9.84 -5.23 11.43
CA LYS A 82 -10.59 -6.32 12.08
C LYS A 82 -12.06 -6.32 11.61
N SER A 83 -12.24 -6.22 10.30
CA SER A 83 -13.53 -6.27 9.59
C SER A 83 -13.30 -6.67 8.14
N ARG A 84 -14.35 -7.10 7.43
CA ARG A 84 -14.28 -7.34 5.98
C ARG A 84 -14.27 -5.99 5.24
N PRO A 85 -13.23 -5.70 4.45
CA PRO A 85 -13.20 -4.50 3.63
C PRO A 85 -13.85 -4.74 2.27
N SER A 86 -14.45 -3.69 1.72
CA SER A 86 -14.90 -3.62 0.33
C SER A 86 -13.84 -2.92 -0.50
N GLU A 87 -13.55 -3.48 -1.68
CA GLU A 87 -12.69 -2.81 -2.65
C GLU A 87 -13.41 -1.60 -3.23
N VAL A 88 -12.68 -0.49 -3.35
CA VAL A 88 -13.22 0.76 -3.88
C VAL A 88 -12.53 1.13 -5.19
N PHE A 89 -11.21 1.01 -5.24
CA PHE A 89 -10.43 1.45 -6.37
C PHE A 89 -9.10 0.72 -6.47
N VAL A 90 -8.70 0.40 -7.70
CA VAL A 90 -7.37 -0.06 -8.05
C VAL A 90 -6.77 0.97 -8.99
N ASP A 91 -5.57 1.45 -8.66
CA ASP A 91 -4.84 2.36 -9.53
C ASP A 91 -4.46 1.74 -10.88
N ASN A 92 -4.13 2.59 -11.85
CA ASN A 92 -3.60 2.13 -13.13
C ASN A 92 -2.30 1.35 -12.92
N ILE A 93 -2.29 0.09 -13.35
CA ILE A 93 -1.15 -0.81 -13.21
C ILE A 93 -0.32 -0.81 -14.49
N LEU A 94 0.96 -0.48 -14.37
CA LEU A 94 1.92 -0.49 -15.46
C LEU A 94 2.99 -1.57 -15.24
N PHE A 95 2.97 -2.60 -16.09
CA PHE A 95 3.95 -3.68 -16.06
C PHE A 95 5.22 -3.27 -16.80
N HIS A 96 6.24 -2.85 -16.05
CA HIS A 96 7.50 -2.38 -16.64
C HIS A 96 8.43 -3.51 -17.11
N ARG A 97 8.33 -4.70 -16.50
CA ARG A 97 9.24 -5.83 -16.78
C ARG A 97 8.51 -7.17 -16.78
N PRO A 98 8.87 -8.09 -17.69
CA PRO A 98 8.38 -9.46 -17.65
C PRO A 98 8.88 -10.20 -16.41
N VAL A 99 8.13 -11.22 -16.00
CA VAL A 99 8.51 -12.12 -14.90
C VAL A 99 8.73 -13.50 -15.48
N GLU A 100 9.94 -14.04 -15.28
CA GLU A 100 10.33 -15.33 -15.83
C GLU A 100 9.80 -16.49 -14.98
N ILE A 101 9.47 -17.59 -15.65
CA ILE A 101 9.05 -18.83 -14.98
C ILE A 101 10.21 -19.36 -14.14
N GLY A 102 9.92 -19.89 -12.95
CA GLY A 102 10.92 -20.40 -12.01
C GLY A 102 11.53 -19.33 -11.10
N SER A 103 11.21 -18.05 -11.31
CA SER A 103 11.54 -16.98 -10.37
C SER A 103 10.71 -17.06 -9.09
N LEU A 104 11.20 -16.41 -8.03
CA LEU A 104 10.48 -16.21 -6.77
C LEU A 104 9.83 -14.83 -6.75
N LEU A 105 8.50 -14.77 -6.63
CA LEU A 105 7.75 -13.53 -6.52
C LEU A 105 7.55 -13.17 -5.04
N TYR A 106 8.20 -12.11 -4.61
CA TYR A 106 8.02 -11.50 -3.29
C TYR A 106 7.00 -10.37 -3.37
N LEU A 107 6.00 -10.42 -2.48
CA LEU A 107 4.99 -9.39 -2.34
C LEU A 107 5.04 -8.82 -0.93
N SER A 108 5.09 -7.50 -0.81
CA SER A 108 5.07 -6.78 0.46
C SER A 108 3.94 -5.75 0.46
N SER A 109 2.89 -6.04 1.21
CA SER A 109 1.73 -5.18 1.45
C SER A 109 1.94 -4.31 2.69
N GLN A 110 1.58 -3.03 2.60
CA GLN A 110 1.75 -2.04 3.65
C GLN A 110 0.58 -1.06 3.63
N VAL A 111 -0.07 -0.83 4.77
CA VAL A 111 -1.01 0.28 4.92
C VAL A 111 -0.21 1.58 4.93
N CYS A 112 -0.45 2.45 3.95
CA CYS A 112 0.31 3.70 3.80
C CYS A 112 -0.49 4.94 4.16
N TYR A 113 -1.82 4.92 4.02
CA TYR A 113 -2.68 6.04 4.38
C TYR A 113 -4.05 5.56 4.87
N THR A 114 -4.67 6.33 5.76
CA THR A 114 -5.99 6.03 6.32
C THR A 114 -6.75 7.33 6.54
N GLU A 115 -8.03 7.37 6.16
CA GLU A 115 -8.91 8.52 6.34
C GLU A 115 -10.33 8.02 6.59
N ARG A 116 -10.92 8.34 7.75
CA ARG A 116 -12.24 7.83 8.18
C ARG A 116 -12.27 6.29 8.07
N ASN A 117 -13.12 5.74 7.22
CA ASN A 117 -13.27 4.31 6.99
C ASN A 117 -12.50 3.79 5.75
N PHE A 118 -11.68 4.64 5.12
CA PHE A 118 -10.88 4.28 3.97
C PHE A 118 -9.45 3.92 4.35
N ILE A 119 -8.90 2.96 3.61
CA ILE A 119 -7.51 2.51 3.74
C ILE A 119 -6.88 2.49 2.36
N GLN A 120 -5.74 3.19 2.26
CA GLN A 120 -4.83 3.04 1.14
C GLN A 120 -3.76 2.00 1.51
N ILE A 121 -3.64 0.98 0.67
CA ILE A 121 -2.60 -0.04 0.77
C ILE A 121 -1.71 0.02 -0.46
N ARG A 122 -0.40 -0.03 -0.21
CA ARG A 122 0.63 -0.19 -1.23
C ARG A 122 1.14 -1.63 -1.19
N VAL A 123 1.18 -2.30 -2.34
CA VAL A 123 1.83 -3.61 -2.50
C VAL A 123 3.03 -3.46 -3.41
N HIS A 124 4.21 -3.71 -2.88
CA HIS A 124 5.44 -3.77 -3.66
C HIS A 124 5.70 -5.21 -4.08
N SER A 125 5.99 -5.41 -5.37
CA SER A 125 6.32 -6.71 -5.93
C SER A 125 7.74 -6.74 -6.48
N GLU A 126 8.46 -7.78 -6.11
CA GLU A 126 9.83 -8.03 -6.53
C GLU A 126 9.96 -9.46 -7.00
N VAL A 127 10.73 -9.68 -8.06
CA VAL A 127 11.11 -11.01 -8.50
C VAL A 127 12.56 -11.24 -8.17
N VAL A 128 12.85 -12.47 -7.73
CA VAL A 128 14.20 -12.91 -7.40
C VAL A 128 14.50 -14.16 -8.21
N ASP A 129 15.58 -14.11 -8.97
CA ASP A 129 16.13 -15.30 -9.60
C ASP A 129 16.82 -16.13 -8.52
N PRO A 130 16.40 -17.39 -8.28
CA PRO A 130 16.97 -18.22 -7.22
C PRO A 130 18.42 -18.64 -7.47
N LEU A 131 18.91 -18.61 -8.71
CA LEU A 131 20.26 -19.01 -9.07
C LEU A 131 21.26 -17.86 -8.95
N THR A 132 20.86 -16.67 -9.37
CA THR A 132 21.72 -15.47 -9.34
C THR A 132 21.49 -14.59 -8.10
N LEU A 133 20.39 -14.80 -7.38
CA LEU A 133 19.91 -13.97 -6.26
C LEU A 133 19.64 -12.51 -6.63
N GLU A 134 19.59 -12.20 -7.93
CA GLU A 134 19.30 -10.85 -8.42
C GLU A 134 17.84 -10.50 -8.11
N ARG A 135 17.62 -9.32 -7.50
CA ARG A 135 16.30 -8.82 -7.15
C ARG A 135 15.88 -7.69 -8.08
N LYS A 136 14.68 -7.78 -8.65
CA LYS A 136 14.11 -6.76 -9.54
C LYS A 136 12.71 -6.39 -9.07
N THR A 137 12.48 -5.11 -8.80
CA THR A 137 11.12 -4.59 -8.68
C THR A 137 10.40 -4.74 -10.01
N THR A 138 9.19 -5.30 -9.97
CA THR A 138 8.34 -5.49 -11.16
C THR A 138 7.22 -4.47 -11.18
N ASN A 139 6.45 -4.38 -10.10
CA ASN A 139 5.29 -3.51 -9.99
C ASN A 139 5.12 -2.95 -8.57
N VAL A 140 4.41 -1.84 -8.51
CA VAL A 140 3.87 -1.28 -7.28
C VAL A 140 2.37 -1.10 -7.49
N PHE A 141 1.56 -1.75 -6.67
CA PHE A 141 0.11 -1.68 -6.72
C PHE A 141 -0.39 -0.76 -5.61
N HIS A 142 -1.42 0.01 -5.92
CA HIS A 142 -2.13 0.82 -4.95
C HIS A 142 -3.60 0.41 -4.96
N PHE A 143 -4.09 0.03 -3.78
CA PHE A 143 -5.47 -0.39 -3.57
C PHE A 143 -6.12 0.49 -2.52
N THR A 144 -7.33 0.95 -2.81
CA THR A 144 -8.18 1.66 -1.86
C THR A 144 -9.30 0.74 -1.42
N PHE A 145 -9.42 0.57 -0.11
CA PHE A 145 -10.49 -0.19 0.53
C PHE A 145 -11.34 0.71 1.41
N SER A 146 -12.61 0.35 1.59
CA SER A 146 -13.51 0.92 2.58
C SER A 146 -14.02 -0.16 3.54
N SER A 147 -14.50 0.24 4.71
CA SER A 147 -15.18 -0.66 5.64
C SER A 147 -16.30 0.08 6.38
N ASP A 148 -17.10 -0.67 7.14
CA ASP A 148 -18.15 -0.09 8.00
C ASP A 148 -17.58 0.52 9.29
N LYS A 149 -16.33 0.16 9.63
CA LYS A 149 -15.63 0.67 10.82
C LYS A 149 -14.65 1.77 10.43
N GLU A 150 -14.44 2.71 11.35
CA GLU A 150 -13.37 3.69 11.23
C GLU A 150 -12.00 2.98 11.28
N ALA A 151 -11.15 3.29 10.31
CA ALA A 151 -9.81 2.75 10.23
C ALA A 151 -8.91 3.45 11.28
N PRO A 152 -8.13 2.72 12.09
CA PRO A 152 -7.11 3.33 12.93
C PRO A 152 -6.18 4.22 12.09
N LYS A 153 -5.70 5.33 12.64
CA LYS A 153 -4.78 6.21 11.91
C LYS A 153 -3.40 5.57 11.78
N VAL A 154 -2.85 5.51 10.56
CA VAL A 154 -1.47 5.04 10.35
C VAL A 154 -0.48 6.20 10.50
N PHE A 155 0.58 6.00 11.27
CA PHE A 155 1.62 7.02 11.49
C PHE A 155 2.98 6.57 10.96
N PRO A 156 3.67 7.41 10.16
CA PRO A 156 5.04 7.13 9.74
C PRO A 156 6.03 7.41 10.88
N LYS A 157 7.02 6.54 11.01
CA LYS A 157 8.12 6.69 11.97
C LYS A 157 9.35 7.29 11.32
N THR A 158 9.70 6.83 10.12
CA THR A 158 10.86 7.33 9.38
C THR A 158 10.46 8.32 8.29
N TYR A 159 11.41 9.13 7.81
CA TYR A 159 11.17 10.00 6.65
C TYR A 159 10.76 9.19 5.40
N GLY A 160 11.33 8.00 5.20
CA GLY A 160 10.93 7.10 4.12
C GLY A 160 9.46 6.69 4.21
N GLU A 161 8.98 6.37 5.41
CA GLU A 161 7.56 6.09 5.66
C GLU A 161 6.69 7.33 5.49
N SER A 162 7.19 8.51 5.86
CA SER A 162 6.48 9.78 5.59
C SER A 162 6.29 10.00 4.09
N MET A 163 7.28 9.63 3.27
CA MET A 163 7.13 9.67 1.81
C MET A 163 6.09 8.66 1.30
N LEU A 164 6.06 7.45 1.86
CA LEU A 164 5.01 6.46 1.54
C LEU A 164 3.62 6.93 1.97
N TYR A 165 3.52 7.63 3.11
CA TYR A 165 2.27 8.20 3.59
C TYR A 165 1.72 9.25 2.63
N LEU A 166 2.56 10.18 2.17
CA LEU A 166 2.17 11.19 1.20
C LEU A 166 1.78 10.58 -0.15
N ASP A 167 2.55 9.59 -0.60
CA ASP A 167 2.24 8.84 -1.80
C ASP A 167 0.87 8.16 -1.70
N GLY A 168 0.60 7.48 -0.58
CA GLY A 168 -0.70 6.90 -0.27
C GLY A 168 -1.83 7.94 -0.24
N LYS A 169 -1.60 9.12 0.34
CA LYS A 169 -2.57 10.22 0.36
C LYS A 169 -2.93 10.71 -1.05
N ARG A 170 -1.96 10.75 -1.97
CA ARG A 170 -2.20 11.15 -3.37
C ARG A 170 -3.07 10.13 -4.09
N HIS A 171 -2.76 8.84 -3.95
CA HIS A 171 -3.55 7.74 -4.52
C HIS A 171 -4.97 7.72 -3.95
N TYR A 172 -5.12 7.92 -2.63
CA TYR A 172 -6.42 8.06 -2.00
C TYR A 172 -7.23 9.22 -2.62
N LYS A 173 -6.63 10.42 -2.75
CA LYS A 173 -7.30 11.56 -3.39
C LYS A 173 -7.72 11.27 -4.83
N ALA A 174 -6.88 10.59 -5.60
CA ALA A 174 -7.21 10.18 -6.97
C ALA A 174 -8.40 9.20 -6.99
N SER A 175 -8.40 8.21 -6.09
CA SER A 175 -9.50 7.24 -5.98
C SER A 175 -10.84 7.91 -5.64
N ILE A 176 -10.89 8.82 -4.67
CA ILE A 176 -12.12 9.55 -4.31
C ILE A 176 -12.61 10.39 -5.49
N LYS A 177 -11.71 11.07 -6.20
CA LYS A 177 -12.08 11.83 -7.39
C LYS A 177 -12.71 10.93 -8.46
N GLY A 178 -12.10 9.78 -8.75
CA GLY A 178 -12.60 8.83 -9.74
C GLY A 178 -13.98 8.25 -9.37
N ILE A 179 -14.24 7.98 -8.09
CA ILE A 179 -15.56 7.54 -7.62
C ILE A 179 -16.61 8.62 -7.85
N CYS A 180 -16.31 9.87 -7.47
CA CYS A 180 -17.24 10.98 -7.67
C CYS A 180 -17.58 11.14 -9.14
N GLU A 181 -16.58 11.12 -10.04
CA GLU A 181 -16.80 11.22 -11.48
C GLU A 181 -17.67 10.07 -12.02
N ASN A 182 -17.41 8.82 -11.63
CA ASN A 182 -18.21 7.67 -12.08
C ASN A 182 -19.67 7.71 -11.63
N LEU A 183 -19.98 8.24 -10.44
CA LEU A 183 -21.36 8.41 -9.97
C LEU A 183 -22.15 9.43 -10.80
N TYR A 184 -21.48 10.45 -11.35
CA TYR A 184 -22.12 11.41 -12.25
C TYR A 184 -22.44 10.80 -13.61
N PHE A 185 -21.64 9.85 -14.12
CA PHE A 185 -21.89 9.19 -15.41
C PHE A 185 -22.95 8.07 -15.36
N THR A 186 -23.25 7.51 -14.19
CA THR A 186 -24.29 6.47 -14.02
C THR A 186 -25.68 7.05 -13.73
N SER A 187 -25.82 8.38 -13.71
CA SER A 187 -27.07 9.07 -13.39
C SER A 187 -27.81 9.62 -14.62
N ASP A 188 -27.32 9.32 -15.83
CA ASP A 188 -27.91 9.69 -17.13
C ASP A 188 -28.45 8.45 -17.89
#